data_AF-A0A669EN07-F1
#
_entry.id   AF-A0A669EN07-F1
#
_cell.length_a   1.000
_cell.length_b   1.000
_cell.length_c   1.000
_cell.angle_alpha   90.00
_cell.angle_beta   90.00
_cell.angle_gamma   90.00
#
_symmetry.space_group_name_H-M   'P 1'
#
loop_
_entity.id
_entity.type
_entity.pdbx_description
1 polymer ?
#
loop_
_entity_poly.entity_id
_entity_poly.type
_entity_poly.pdbx_seq_one_letter_code
_entity_poly.pdbx_strand_id
1 'polypeptide(L)'
;HVTWTQKPKLHSLRFKYFGKRWNKGSLMVPFILFLRVQYYVESGLLILSTTVQQLYYTELRQKVLRSQSHHQEALFFQLAASALQADVGDLRKHRCYFLPEDYFPSWLIKHRGREYLLQHSPVLHGELRGVSRRQAILHFIKEANGLQDGPVTFYRMREVRQSLILLGVTVKGVHICQVSRKQSLLYDFSWTGIDRFTFQGNRFEITAVGSLCLPKLVYYTKSAFHSKHILRHLRDSHQLHMNTRDAVSYIQQLENMGSITTFLTYLSYFCLELKSSCLFTRMPESELWLDESEELFVDDPAEVSWLAELLHGVSVDAPLMLPSFCWAGESKNHYDHSKITV
;
A
#
# COMPACT_ATOMS: atom_id res chain seq x y z
N HIS A 1 13.50 1.02 -0.80
CA HIS A 1 12.34 1.58 -0.08
C HIS A 1 11.58 0.48 0.63
N VAL A 2 12.17 -0.09 1.68
CA VAL A 2 11.56 -1.14 2.48
C VAL A 2 11.91 -0.80 3.92
N THR A 3 10.91 -0.67 4.79
CA THR A 3 11.11 -0.27 6.18
C THR A 3 10.54 -1.30 7.13
N TRP A 4 11.19 -1.41 8.28
CA TRP A 4 10.80 -2.31 9.36
C TRP A 4 9.68 -1.68 10.18
N THR A 5 8.60 -2.43 10.40
CA THR A 5 7.53 -2.01 11.31
C THR A 5 7.41 -3.00 12.46
N GLN A 6 7.44 -2.49 13.69
CA GLN A 6 7.41 -3.26 14.93
C GLN A 6 5.96 -3.50 15.37
N LYS A 7 5.60 -4.75 15.70
CA LYS A 7 4.38 -5.07 16.44
C LYS A 7 4.69 -5.65 17.81
N PRO A 8 4.10 -5.13 18.91
CA PRO A 8 3.86 -5.95 20.09
C PRO A 8 2.68 -6.90 19.84
N LYS A 9 2.80 -8.18 20.22
CA LYS A 9 1.65 -9.10 20.30
C LYS A 9 0.70 -8.58 21.39
N LEU A 10 -0.61 -8.71 21.14
CA LEU A 10 -1.68 -8.46 22.12
C LEU A 10 -1.39 -9.21 23.44
N HIS A 11 -0.80 -8.49 24.39
CA HIS A 11 -0.98 -8.65 25.83
C HIS A 11 -1.21 -7.25 26.38
N SER A 12 -2.29 -6.60 25.94
CA SER A 12 -2.67 -5.24 26.35
C SER A 12 -3.01 -5.09 27.84
N LEU A 13 -2.67 -6.03 28.72
CA LEU A 13 -3.15 -6.03 30.10
C LEU A 13 -2.13 -6.41 31.19
N ARG A 14 -0.86 -6.69 30.93
CA ARG A 14 0.01 -7.22 32.01
C ARG A 14 0.80 -6.19 32.83
N PHE A 15 1.07 -5.01 32.29
CA PHE A 15 1.77 -3.94 33.05
C PHE A 15 0.86 -3.14 33.99
N LYS A 16 -0.47 -3.34 33.94
CA LYS A 16 -1.40 -2.80 34.94
C LYS A 16 -1.54 -3.67 36.20
N TYR A 17 -0.97 -4.89 36.22
CA TYR A 17 -1.29 -5.91 37.25
C TYR A 17 -0.12 -6.61 37.95
N PHE A 18 1.15 -6.31 37.65
CA PHE A 18 2.27 -6.93 38.39
C PHE A 18 3.16 -5.89 39.06
N GLY A 19 2.95 -5.75 40.38
CA GLY A 19 3.80 -4.97 41.27
C GLY A 19 5.22 -5.52 41.40
N LYS A 20 6.07 -4.71 42.03
CA LYS A 20 7.51 -4.91 42.29
C LYS A 20 7.87 -6.35 42.68
N ARG A 21 8.36 -7.16 41.73
CA ARG A 21 9.36 -8.24 41.90
C ARG A 21 9.71 -8.84 40.54
N TRP A 22 10.78 -8.33 39.93
CA TRP A 22 11.33 -8.88 38.70
C TRP A 22 12.37 -9.95 39.07
N ASN A 23 12.04 -11.23 38.90
CA ASN A 23 13.02 -12.32 38.99
C ASN A 23 13.64 -12.57 37.60
N LYS A 24 14.97 -12.71 37.57
CA LYS A 24 15.78 -13.09 36.40
C LYS A 24 15.34 -14.46 35.87
N GLY A 25 14.56 -14.47 34.78
CA GLY A 25 14.13 -15.71 34.12
C GLY A 25 13.02 -15.53 33.08
N SER A 26 12.84 -14.32 32.51
CA SER A 26 11.78 -14.07 31.55
C SER A 26 12.11 -14.70 30.19
N LEU A 27 11.36 -15.74 29.81
CA LEU A 27 11.24 -16.22 28.43
C LEU A 27 11.14 -15.02 27.47
N MET A 28 12.11 -14.88 26.56
CA MET A 28 12.10 -13.83 25.54
C MET A 28 10.81 -13.93 24.73
N VAL A 29 9.94 -12.93 24.81
CA VAL A 29 8.79 -12.82 23.93
C VAL A 29 9.34 -12.53 22.52
N PRO A 30 9.07 -13.37 21.51
CA PRO A 30 9.59 -13.16 20.18
C PRO A 30 8.96 -11.91 19.55
N PHE A 31 9.81 -10.97 19.15
CA PHE A 31 9.40 -9.82 18.36
C PHE A 31 9.03 -10.26 16.95
N ILE A 32 7.89 -9.78 16.43
CA ILE A 32 7.49 -10.01 15.03
C ILE A 32 7.69 -8.71 14.28
N LEU A 33 8.51 -8.76 13.24
CA LEU A 33 8.75 -7.67 12.32
C LEU A 33 8.01 -7.93 11.02
N PHE A 34 7.32 -6.91 10.51
CA PHE A 34 6.69 -6.96 9.21
C PHE A 34 7.45 -6.06 8.24
N LEU A 35 7.83 -6.65 7.12
CA LEU A 35 8.36 -5.94 5.97
C LEU A 35 7.20 -5.28 5.23
N ARG A 36 7.26 -3.95 5.03
CA ARG A 36 6.22 -3.19 4.34
C ARG A 36 6.79 -2.17 3.34
N VAL A 37 6.01 -1.90 2.30
CA VAL A 37 6.17 -0.83 1.34
C VAL A 37 5.59 0.42 1.94
N GLN A 38 6.48 1.32 2.33
CA GLN A 38 6.12 2.63 2.88
C GLN A 38 5.84 3.64 1.77
N TYR A 39 6.67 3.66 0.72
CA TYR A 39 6.59 4.62 -0.38
C TYR A 39 6.26 3.92 -1.69
N TYR A 40 5.20 4.37 -2.35
CA TYR A 40 4.72 3.83 -3.61
C TYR A 40 5.25 4.65 -4.79
N VAL A 41 5.42 4.00 -5.95
CA VAL A 41 5.97 4.60 -7.17
C VAL A 41 5.03 4.45 -8.36
N GLU A 42 5.05 5.41 -9.28
CA GLU A 42 4.10 5.46 -10.42
C GLU A 42 4.35 4.37 -11.45
N SER A 43 5.59 3.89 -11.56
CA SER A 43 5.97 2.80 -12.45
C SER A 43 6.85 1.78 -11.74
N GLY A 44 6.49 0.51 -11.87
CA GLY A 44 7.31 -0.60 -11.38
C GLY A 44 8.68 -0.69 -12.08
N LEU A 45 8.85 -0.05 -13.25
CA LEU A 45 10.13 0.03 -13.96
C LEU A 45 11.19 0.81 -13.20
N LEU A 46 10.79 1.72 -12.31
CA LEU A 46 11.70 2.43 -11.40
C LEU A 46 12.33 1.51 -10.34
N ILE A 47 11.74 0.34 -10.11
CA ILE A 47 12.24 -0.65 -9.17
C ILE A 47 13.18 -1.61 -9.92
N LEU A 48 14.48 -1.37 -9.87
CA LEU A 48 15.44 -2.15 -10.68
C LEU A 48 15.58 -3.61 -10.24
N SER A 49 15.48 -3.87 -8.95
CA SER A 49 15.61 -5.23 -8.41
C SER A 49 14.32 -6.01 -8.65
N THR A 50 14.42 -7.11 -9.39
CA THR A 50 13.31 -8.05 -9.63
C THR A 50 12.76 -8.64 -8.34
N THR A 51 13.60 -8.84 -7.32
CA THR A 51 13.16 -9.29 -5.99
C THR A 51 12.32 -8.23 -5.30
N VAL A 52 12.73 -6.96 -5.36
CA VAL A 52 11.96 -5.84 -4.79
C VAL A 52 10.67 -5.62 -5.57
N GLN A 53 10.67 -5.77 -6.90
CA GLN A 53 9.45 -5.75 -7.72
C GLN A 53 8.45 -6.81 -7.26
N GLN A 54 8.91 -8.04 -7.00
CA GLN A 54 8.07 -9.13 -6.51
C GLN A 54 7.48 -8.82 -5.11
N LEU A 55 8.28 -8.29 -4.18
CA LEU A 55 7.80 -7.90 -2.85
C LEU A 55 6.78 -6.77 -2.93
N TYR A 56 7.05 -5.76 -3.75
CA TYR A 56 6.15 -4.64 -3.99
C TYR A 56 4.81 -5.09 -4.58
N TYR A 57 4.85 -5.95 -5.60
CA TYR A 57 3.67 -6.59 -6.18
C TYR A 57 2.85 -7.37 -5.16
N THR A 58 3.53 -8.17 -4.31
CA THR A 58 2.86 -8.99 -3.30
C THR A 58 2.10 -8.12 -2.29
N GLU A 59 2.72 -7.03 -1.84
CA GLU A 59 2.05 -6.09 -0.94
C GLU A 59 0.90 -5.33 -1.59
N LEU A 60 1.08 -4.89 -2.83
CA LEU A 60 0.05 -4.17 -3.57
C LEU A 60 -1.16 -5.06 -3.86
N ARG A 61 -0.95 -6.34 -4.20
CA ARG A 61 -2.04 -7.34 -4.30
C ARG A 61 -2.84 -7.45 -3.03
N GLN A 62 -2.15 -7.52 -1.90
CA GLN A 62 -2.79 -7.57 -0.59
C GLN A 62 -3.63 -6.31 -0.32
N LYS A 63 -3.21 -5.14 -0.80
CA LYS A 63 -4.04 -3.92 -0.75
C LYS A 63 -5.25 -4.00 -1.70
N VAL A 64 -5.05 -4.43 -2.94
CA VAL A 64 -6.12 -4.61 -3.94
C VAL A 64 -7.22 -5.52 -3.41
N LEU A 65 -6.90 -6.66 -2.80
CA LEU A 65 -7.90 -7.58 -2.22
C LEU A 65 -8.74 -6.95 -1.09
N ARG A 66 -8.23 -5.90 -0.43
CA ARG A 66 -8.92 -5.16 0.64
C ARG A 66 -9.64 -3.91 0.13
N SER A 67 -9.43 -3.54 -1.13
CA SER A 67 -9.99 -2.33 -1.73
C SER A 67 -11.52 -2.30 -1.65
N GLN A 68 -12.05 -1.09 -1.47
CA GLN A 68 -13.47 -0.76 -1.47
C GLN A 68 -13.85 0.13 -2.65
N SER A 69 -13.07 0.11 -3.73
CA SER A 69 -13.33 0.89 -4.95
C SER A 69 -14.40 0.25 -5.84
N HIS A 70 -15.64 0.16 -5.34
CA HIS A 70 -16.80 -0.48 -6.01
C HIS A 70 -17.07 0.02 -7.44
N HIS A 71 -16.69 1.27 -7.73
CA HIS A 71 -16.92 1.92 -9.02
C HIS A 71 -15.88 1.53 -10.10
N GLN A 72 -14.80 0.84 -9.73
CA GLN A 72 -13.70 0.46 -10.63
C GLN A 72 -13.69 -1.05 -10.90
N GLU A 73 -14.87 -1.67 -11.03
CA GLU A 73 -14.99 -3.12 -11.17
C GLU A 73 -14.14 -3.68 -12.32
N ALA A 74 -14.19 -3.05 -13.50
CA ALA A 74 -13.42 -3.49 -14.68
C ALA A 74 -11.91 -3.56 -14.40
N LEU A 75 -11.38 -2.65 -13.59
CA LEU A 75 -9.96 -2.63 -13.22
C LEU A 75 -9.57 -3.86 -12.39
N PHE A 76 -10.46 -4.37 -11.53
CA PHE A 76 -10.19 -5.61 -10.78
C PHE A 76 -10.03 -6.83 -11.68
N PHE A 77 -10.75 -6.89 -12.81
CA PHE A 77 -10.57 -7.95 -13.78
C PHE A 77 -9.21 -7.87 -14.49
N GLN A 78 -8.76 -6.67 -14.84
CA GLN A 78 -7.42 -6.46 -15.41
C GLN A 78 -6.30 -6.79 -14.41
N LEU A 79 -6.48 -6.39 -13.15
CA LEU A 79 -5.59 -6.73 -12.04
C LEU A 79 -5.53 -8.23 -11.79
N ALA A 80 -6.68 -8.91 -11.77
CA ALA A 80 -6.74 -10.36 -11.62
C ALA A 80 -6.07 -11.09 -12.78
N ALA A 81 -6.31 -10.67 -14.03
CA ALA A 81 -5.66 -11.25 -15.20
C ALA A 81 -4.13 -11.11 -15.14
N SER A 82 -3.65 -9.91 -14.80
CA SER A 82 -2.21 -9.64 -14.65
C SER A 82 -1.59 -10.45 -13.51
N ALA A 83 -2.30 -10.59 -12.38
CA ALA A 83 -1.85 -11.40 -11.26
C ALA A 83 -1.83 -12.91 -11.58
N LEU A 84 -2.84 -13.42 -12.30
CA LEU A 84 -2.87 -14.81 -12.76
C LEU A 84 -1.69 -15.09 -13.71
N GLN A 85 -1.41 -14.17 -14.64
CA GLN A 85 -0.26 -14.31 -15.56
C GLN A 85 1.08 -14.27 -14.79
N ALA A 86 1.18 -13.45 -13.74
CA ALA A 86 2.38 -13.38 -12.91
C ALA A 86 2.59 -14.63 -12.04
N ASP A 87 1.51 -15.21 -11.51
CA ASP A 87 1.57 -16.32 -10.54
C ASP A 87 1.58 -17.68 -11.22
N VAL A 88 0.78 -17.86 -12.28
CA VAL A 88 0.53 -19.14 -12.96
C VAL A 88 1.21 -19.21 -14.34
N GLY A 89 1.43 -18.07 -14.98
CA GLY A 89 1.88 -18.00 -16.37
C GLY A 89 0.78 -18.32 -17.37
N ASP A 90 1.15 -18.54 -18.63
CA ASP A 90 0.21 -18.73 -19.74
C ASP A 90 -0.92 -19.72 -19.42
N LEU A 91 -2.16 -19.28 -19.69
CA LEU A 91 -3.35 -20.09 -19.52
C LEU A 91 -3.24 -21.44 -20.26
N ARG A 92 -3.28 -22.52 -19.49
CA ARG A 92 -3.45 -23.90 -19.98
C ARG A 92 -4.94 -24.26 -19.96
N LYS A 93 -5.38 -25.16 -20.85
CA LYS A 93 -6.81 -25.52 -21.10
C LYS A 93 -7.56 -26.21 -19.93
N HIS A 94 -7.17 -25.99 -18.67
CA HIS A 94 -7.82 -26.56 -17.50
C HIS A 94 -8.97 -25.69 -17.03
N ARG A 95 -10.12 -26.32 -16.73
CA ARG A 95 -11.20 -25.68 -15.98
C ARG A 95 -10.81 -25.64 -14.49
N CYS A 96 -11.06 -24.51 -13.82
CA CYS A 96 -10.82 -24.30 -12.38
C CYS A 96 -9.34 -24.30 -11.94
N TYR A 97 -8.50 -23.46 -12.54
CA TYR A 97 -7.07 -23.34 -12.21
C TYR A 97 -6.75 -22.26 -11.14
N PHE A 98 -7.74 -21.52 -10.66
CA PHE A 98 -7.55 -20.48 -9.65
C PHE A 98 -8.77 -20.35 -8.72
N LEU A 99 -8.55 -19.78 -7.53
CA LEU A 99 -9.61 -19.43 -6.57
C LEU A 99 -9.89 -17.92 -6.65
N PRO A 100 -11.14 -17.48 -6.90
CA PRO A 100 -11.46 -16.06 -6.98
C PRO A 100 -11.03 -15.24 -5.75
N GLU A 101 -11.06 -15.84 -4.56
CA GLU A 101 -10.68 -15.23 -3.29
C GLU A 101 -9.22 -14.75 -3.23
N ASP A 102 -8.33 -15.33 -4.05
CA ASP A 102 -6.92 -14.95 -4.13
C ASP A 102 -6.66 -13.75 -5.07
N TYR A 103 -7.65 -13.37 -5.88
CA TYR A 103 -7.48 -12.38 -6.95
C TYR A 103 -8.52 -11.25 -6.93
N PHE A 104 -9.66 -11.44 -6.26
CA PHE A 104 -10.76 -10.47 -6.21
C PHE A 104 -11.13 -10.08 -4.78
N PRO A 105 -11.52 -8.81 -4.54
CA PRO A 105 -12.08 -8.41 -3.26
C PRO A 105 -13.36 -9.17 -2.91
N SER A 106 -13.58 -9.40 -1.62
CA SER A 106 -14.75 -10.15 -1.14
C SER A 106 -16.10 -9.53 -1.54
N TRP A 107 -16.18 -8.19 -1.65
CA TRP A 107 -17.39 -7.51 -2.09
C TRP A 107 -17.72 -7.82 -3.54
N LEU A 108 -16.70 -7.94 -4.41
CA LEU A 108 -16.89 -8.20 -5.83
C LEU A 108 -17.33 -9.64 -6.06
N ILE A 109 -16.73 -10.58 -5.33
CA ILE A 109 -17.16 -11.99 -5.32
C ILE A 109 -18.61 -12.11 -4.88
N LYS A 110 -19.02 -11.39 -3.82
CA LYS A 110 -20.42 -11.35 -3.37
C LYS A 110 -21.36 -10.71 -4.37
N HIS A 111 -20.90 -9.69 -5.09
CA HIS A 111 -21.71 -8.93 -6.04
C HIS A 111 -21.96 -9.69 -7.35
N ARG A 112 -20.91 -10.30 -7.93
CA ARG A 112 -20.98 -11.01 -9.23
C ARG A 112 -21.17 -12.51 -9.13
N GLY A 113 -20.81 -13.11 -7.99
CA GLY A 113 -20.78 -14.55 -7.81
C GLY A 113 -19.48 -15.20 -8.29
N ARG A 114 -19.12 -16.34 -7.70
CA ARG A 114 -17.86 -17.05 -7.98
C ARG A 114 -17.83 -17.60 -9.40
N GLU A 115 -18.95 -18.15 -9.87
CA GLU A 115 -19.12 -18.76 -11.19
C GLU A 115 -18.89 -17.73 -12.29
N TYR A 116 -19.39 -16.50 -12.10
CA TYR A 116 -19.18 -15.40 -13.04
C TYR A 116 -17.69 -15.10 -13.20
N LEU A 117 -16.95 -14.98 -12.09
CA LEU A 117 -15.51 -14.70 -12.12
C LEU A 117 -14.75 -15.85 -12.80
N LEU A 118 -15.05 -17.10 -12.44
CA LEU A 118 -14.42 -18.28 -13.05
C LEU A 118 -14.69 -18.39 -14.56
N GLN A 119 -15.83 -17.89 -15.04
CA GLN A 119 -16.16 -17.88 -16.46
C GLN A 119 -15.45 -16.77 -17.23
N HIS A 120 -15.33 -15.56 -16.67
CA HIS A 120 -14.88 -14.38 -17.41
C HIS A 120 -13.39 -14.07 -17.23
N SER A 121 -12.79 -14.34 -16.07
CA SER A 121 -11.35 -14.08 -15.85
C SER A 121 -10.43 -14.85 -16.80
N PRO A 122 -10.70 -16.11 -17.21
CA PRO A 122 -9.85 -16.81 -18.16
C PRO A 122 -9.76 -16.14 -19.54
N VAL A 123 -10.79 -15.40 -19.96
CA VAL A 123 -10.79 -14.67 -21.24
C VAL A 123 -9.69 -13.61 -21.22
N LEU A 124 -9.70 -12.75 -20.20
CA LEU A 124 -8.71 -11.68 -20.03
C LEU A 124 -7.32 -12.23 -19.71
N HIS A 125 -7.23 -13.32 -18.93
CA HIS A 125 -5.95 -13.99 -18.70
C HIS A 125 -5.35 -14.53 -20.01
N GLY A 126 -6.19 -15.07 -20.90
CA GLY A 126 -5.79 -15.55 -22.22
C GLY A 126 -5.24 -14.47 -23.14
N GLU A 127 -5.68 -13.21 -23.01
CA GLU A 127 -5.15 -12.06 -23.75
C GLU A 127 -3.69 -11.74 -23.38
N LEU A 128 -3.24 -12.15 -22.19
CA LEU A 128 -1.87 -11.94 -21.70
C LEU A 128 -0.92 -13.08 -22.07
N ARG A 129 -1.32 -13.99 -22.96
CA ARG A 129 -0.48 -15.11 -23.39
C ARG A 129 0.85 -14.62 -23.97
N GLY A 130 1.96 -15.22 -23.53
CA GLY A 130 3.31 -14.85 -23.93
C GLY A 130 3.90 -13.67 -23.15
N VAL A 131 3.11 -13.01 -22.30
CA VAL A 131 3.62 -11.98 -21.38
C VAL A 131 4.43 -12.68 -20.28
N SER A 132 5.69 -12.29 -20.12
CA SER A 132 6.54 -12.87 -19.08
C SER A 132 6.04 -12.51 -17.68
N ARG A 133 6.36 -13.34 -16.67
CA ARG A 133 6.04 -13.07 -15.26
C ARG A 133 6.45 -11.67 -14.81
N ARG A 134 7.62 -11.19 -15.22
CA ARG A 134 8.10 -9.84 -14.88
C ARG A 134 7.24 -8.75 -15.51
N GLN A 135 6.88 -8.89 -16.79
CA GLN A 135 6.00 -7.93 -17.46
C GLN A 135 4.60 -7.93 -16.85
N ALA A 136 4.06 -9.10 -16.50
CA ALA A 136 2.77 -9.22 -15.82
C ALA A 136 2.77 -8.51 -14.45
N ILE A 137 3.85 -8.62 -13.68
CA ILE A 137 4.06 -7.85 -12.44
C ILE A 137 4.08 -6.34 -12.70
N LEU A 138 4.78 -5.89 -13.75
CA LEU A 138 4.85 -4.48 -14.10
C LEU A 138 3.49 -3.93 -14.55
N HIS A 139 2.75 -4.69 -15.36
CA HIS A 139 1.37 -4.37 -15.74
C HIS A 139 0.48 -4.27 -14.50
N PHE A 140 0.55 -5.26 -13.59
CA PHE A 140 -0.19 -5.21 -12.34
C PHE A 140 0.08 -3.93 -11.54
N ILE A 141 1.37 -3.57 -11.37
CA ILE A 141 1.75 -2.36 -10.63
C ILE A 141 1.17 -1.10 -11.30
N LYS A 142 1.25 -1.03 -12.64
CA LYS A 142 0.72 0.10 -13.42
C LYS A 142 -0.81 0.23 -13.25
N GLU A 143 -1.55 -0.86 -13.44
CA GLU A 143 -3.01 -0.87 -13.30
C GLU A 143 -3.43 -0.56 -11.86
N ALA A 144 -2.72 -1.09 -10.87
CA ALA A 144 -3.04 -0.87 -9.46
C ALA A 144 -2.86 0.59 -9.04
N ASN A 145 -1.98 1.34 -9.71
CA ASN A 145 -1.84 2.78 -9.51
C ASN A 145 -3.06 3.59 -10.01
N GLY A 146 -3.93 3.00 -10.84
CA GLY A 146 -5.20 3.59 -11.24
C GLY A 146 -6.33 3.40 -10.21
N LEU A 147 -6.12 2.58 -9.18
CA LEU A 147 -7.14 2.30 -8.17
C LEU A 147 -7.20 3.42 -7.12
N GLN A 148 -8.40 3.95 -6.85
CA GLN A 148 -8.60 5.12 -5.98
C GLN A 148 -8.00 4.95 -4.58
N ASP A 149 -8.06 3.73 -4.05
CA ASP A 149 -7.56 3.34 -2.73
C ASP A 149 -6.40 2.32 -2.78
N GLY A 150 -5.78 2.13 -3.95
CA GLY A 150 -4.74 1.13 -4.18
C GLY A 150 -3.42 1.46 -3.45
N PRO A 151 -2.47 2.15 -4.08
CA PRO A 151 -1.18 2.53 -3.49
C PRO A 151 -1.32 3.74 -2.55
N VAL A 152 -2.30 3.70 -1.63
CA VAL A 152 -2.60 4.81 -0.72
C VAL A 152 -2.31 4.39 0.72
N THR A 153 -1.72 5.31 1.49
CA THR A 153 -1.57 5.17 2.94
C THR A 153 -2.49 6.18 3.63
N PHE A 154 -3.50 5.68 4.33
CA PHE A 154 -4.49 6.53 5.00
C PHE A 154 -4.14 6.80 6.47
N TYR A 155 -4.14 8.07 6.85
CA TYR A 155 -4.03 8.53 8.22
C TYR A 155 -5.37 9.04 8.72
N ARG A 156 -5.75 8.63 9.93
CA ARG A 156 -6.98 9.10 10.59
C ARG A 156 -6.72 10.42 11.31
N MET A 157 -7.54 11.41 10.99
CA MET A 157 -7.54 12.74 11.59
C MET A 157 -8.97 13.15 11.97
N ARG A 158 -9.10 14.26 12.70
CA ARG A 158 -10.39 14.85 13.06
C ARG A 158 -10.48 16.28 12.59
N GLU A 159 -11.64 16.69 12.10
CA GLU A 159 -11.97 18.10 11.89
C GLU A 159 -12.51 18.71 13.19
N VAL A 160 -12.49 20.05 13.31
CA VAL A 160 -13.06 20.80 14.45
C VAL A 160 -14.51 20.36 14.77
N ARG A 161 -15.30 20.06 13.75
CA ARG A 161 -16.69 19.56 13.87
C ARG A 161 -16.79 18.09 14.28
N GLN A 162 -15.69 17.48 14.72
CA GLN A 162 -15.54 16.06 15.09
C GLN A 162 -15.79 15.05 13.95
N SER A 163 -15.85 15.52 12.70
CA SER A 163 -15.86 14.64 11.53
C SER A 163 -14.57 13.80 11.48
N LEU A 164 -14.71 12.49 11.24
CA LEU A 164 -13.55 11.64 10.95
C LEU A 164 -13.06 11.94 9.53
N ILE A 165 -11.78 12.32 9.43
CA ILE A 165 -11.09 12.61 8.18
C ILE A 165 -10.04 11.53 7.94
N LEU A 166 -9.91 11.11 6.68
CA LEU A 166 -8.82 10.26 6.21
C LEU A 166 -7.93 11.09 5.29
N LEU A 167 -6.68 11.30 5.71
CA LEU A 167 -5.62 11.85 4.88
C LEU A 167 -4.92 10.70 4.16
N GLY A 168 -5.19 10.52 2.88
CA GLY A 168 -4.54 9.54 2.02
C GLY A 168 -3.27 10.12 1.37
N VAL A 169 -2.11 9.57 1.70
CA VAL A 169 -0.87 9.84 0.96
C VAL A 169 -0.84 8.91 -0.25
N THR A 170 -0.88 9.49 -1.44
CA THR A 170 -0.85 8.76 -2.72
C THR A 170 0.49 8.96 -3.42
N VAL A 171 0.68 8.27 -4.54
CA VAL A 171 1.88 8.44 -5.36
C VAL A 171 1.94 9.85 -5.97
N LYS A 172 0.79 10.40 -6.36
CA LYS A 172 0.68 11.67 -7.11
C LYS A 172 0.37 12.89 -6.23
N GLY A 173 0.05 12.66 -4.96
CA GLY A 173 -0.29 13.74 -4.05
C GLY A 173 -1.00 13.27 -2.79
N VAL A 174 -2.05 13.99 -2.42
CA VAL A 174 -2.78 13.78 -1.17
C VAL A 174 -4.29 13.84 -1.43
N HIS A 175 -5.00 12.81 -0.96
CA HIS A 175 -6.45 12.78 -0.93
C HIS A 175 -6.95 13.07 0.49
N ILE A 176 -8.01 13.86 0.60
CA ILE A 176 -8.71 14.10 1.86
C ILE A 176 -10.10 13.54 1.71
N CYS A 177 -10.44 12.53 2.50
CA CYS A 177 -11.76 11.95 2.53
C CYS A 177 -12.45 12.20 3.87
N GLN A 178 -13.75 12.45 3.83
CA GLN A 178 -14.59 12.45 5.03
C GLN A 178 -15.25 11.09 5.20
N VAL A 179 -15.24 10.58 6.42
CA VAL A 179 -15.94 9.35 6.79
C VAL A 179 -17.14 9.73 7.65
N SER A 180 -18.31 9.63 7.05
CA SER A 180 -19.60 9.76 7.74
C SER A 180 -20.36 8.42 7.64
N ARG A 181 -21.32 8.28 6.73
CA ARG A 181 -21.99 6.98 6.41
C ARG A 181 -21.27 6.20 5.30
N LYS A 182 -20.65 6.93 4.37
CA LYS A 182 -19.81 6.43 3.28
C LYS A 182 -18.56 7.30 3.21
N GLN A 183 -17.44 6.75 2.78
CA GLN A 183 -16.24 7.52 2.51
C GLN A 183 -16.46 8.39 1.27
N SER A 184 -16.31 9.71 1.41
CA SER A 184 -16.43 10.69 0.31
C SER A 184 -15.14 11.47 0.16
N LEU A 185 -14.61 11.56 -1.06
CA LEU A 185 -13.48 12.40 -1.41
C LEU A 185 -13.89 13.88 -1.32
N LEU A 186 -13.21 14.66 -0.48
CA LEU A 186 -13.39 16.10 -0.34
C LEU A 186 -12.41 16.87 -1.22
N TYR A 187 -11.14 16.48 -1.16
CA TYR A 187 -10.06 17.12 -1.92
C TYR A 187 -9.10 16.08 -2.49
N ASP A 188 -8.59 16.37 -3.67
CA ASP A 188 -7.51 15.63 -4.34
C ASP A 188 -6.48 16.68 -4.78
N PHE A 189 -5.36 16.73 -4.07
CA PHE A 189 -4.27 17.66 -4.36
C PHE A 189 -3.12 16.91 -5.00
N SER A 190 -2.65 17.36 -6.16
CA SER A 190 -1.35 16.94 -6.68
C SER A 190 -0.23 17.46 -5.78
N TRP A 191 0.93 16.80 -5.81
CA TRP A 191 2.12 17.28 -5.11
C TRP A 191 2.49 18.72 -5.47
N THR A 192 2.30 19.13 -6.73
CA THR A 192 2.54 20.50 -7.21
C THR A 192 1.46 21.51 -6.78
N GLY A 193 0.28 21.04 -6.38
CA GLY A 193 -0.82 21.87 -5.91
C GLY A 193 -0.78 22.16 -4.41
N ILE A 194 0.19 21.59 -3.69
CA ILE A 194 0.36 21.80 -2.25
C ILE A 194 1.47 22.83 -2.05
N ASP A 195 1.17 23.86 -1.27
CA ASP A 195 2.12 24.90 -0.88
C ASP A 195 2.94 24.44 0.33
N ARG A 196 2.27 24.05 1.43
CA ARG A 196 2.97 23.62 2.65
C ARG A 196 2.13 22.69 3.53
N PHE A 197 2.84 21.86 4.28
CA PHE A 197 2.33 21.12 5.43
C PHE A 197 2.98 21.64 6.71
N THR A 198 2.19 21.97 7.72
CA THR A 198 2.70 22.38 9.04
C THR A 198 1.94 21.66 10.15
N PHE A 199 2.52 21.58 11.34
CA PHE A 199 1.79 21.14 12.52
C PHE A 199 2.27 21.88 13.77
N GLN A 200 1.38 22.01 14.76
CA GLN A 200 1.68 22.48 16.11
C GLN A 200 1.01 21.52 17.09
N GLY A 201 1.80 20.71 17.80
CA GLY A 201 1.28 19.60 18.58
C GLY A 201 0.45 18.64 17.72
N ASN A 202 -0.82 18.42 18.07
CA ASN A 202 -1.72 17.57 17.28
C ASN A 202 -2.48 18.32 16.18
N ARG A 203 -2.36 19.66 16.09
CA ARG A 203 -2.99 20.47 15.04
C ARG A 203 -2.15 20.39 13.78
N PHE A 204 -2.71 19.87 12.70
CA PHE A 204 -2.06 19.66 11.40
C PHE A 204 -2.73 20.53 10.35
N GLU A 205 -1.95 21.27 9.58
CA GLU A 205 -2.43 22.26 8.63
C GLU A 205 -1.89 21.99 7.22
N ILE A 206 -2.75 22.17 6.23
CA ILE A 206 -2.45 21.97 4.81
C ILE A 206 -2.83 23.24 4.06
N THR A 207 -1.88 23.82 3.34
CA THR A 207 -2.09 24.96 2.45
C THR A 207 -1.88 24.53 0.99
N ALA A 208 -2.81 24.90 0.11
CA ALA A 208 -2.71 24.67 -1.32
C ALA A 208 -2.11 25.91 -2.03
N VAL A 209 -1.43 25.69 -3.15
CA VAL A 209 -0.87 26.77 -3.97
C VAL A 209 -1.99 27.66 -4.50
N GLY A 210 -1.80 28.99 -4.41
CA GLY A 210 -2.82 29.96 -4.81
C GLY A 210 -3.92 30.18 -3.75
N SER A 211 -3.57 30.06 -2.47
CA SER A 211 -4.48 30.09 -1.30
C SER A 211 -5.33 31.36 -1.10
N LEU A 212 -5.31 32.34 -2.02
CA LEU A 212 -6.20 33.51 -1.94
C LEU A 212 -7.68 33.13 -1.98
N CYS A 213 -8.04 31.95 -2.53
CA CYS A 213 -9.43 31.50 -2.67
C CYS A 213 -9.76 30.17 -1.97
N LEU A 214 -8.77 29.40 -1.48
CA LEU A 214 -9.00 28.12 -0.81
C LEU A 214 -8.74 28.23 0.69
N PRO A 215 -9.66 27.75 1.55
CA PRO A 215 -9.48 27.80 2.98
C PRO A 215 -8.29 26.94 3.41
N LYS A 216 -7.47 27.48 4.32
CA LYS A 216 -6.47 26.71 5.05
C LYS A 216 -7.14 25.51 5.72
N LEU A 217 -6.73 24.30 5.36
CA LEU A 217 -7.32 23.08 5.91
C LEU A 217 -6.63 22.75 7.23
N VAL A 218 -7.42 22.63 8.29
CA VAL A 218 -6.93 22.36 9.65
C VAL A 218 -7.59 21.11 10.20
N TYR A 219 -6.76 20.12 10.52
CA TYR A 219 -7.19 18.85 11.09
C TYR A 219 -6.38 18.53 12.35
N TYR A 220 -6.85 17.57 13.12
CA TYR A 220 -6.23 17.15 14.38
C TYR A 220 -5.86 15.68 14.32
N THR A 221 -4.58 15.40 14.54
CA THR A 221 -4.05 14.04 14.69
C THR A 221 -4.29 13.54 16.11
N LYS A 222 -3.84 12.31 16.40
CA LYS A 222 -3.95 11.74 17.75
C LYS A 222 -2.95 12.35 18.74
N SER A 223 -1.77 12.75 18.27
CA SER A 223 -0.67 13.25 19.10
C SER A 223 0.36 14.00 18.26
N ALA A 224 1.25 14.75 18.91
CA ALA A 224 2.36 15.44 18.26
C ALA A 224 3.31 14.46 17.54
N PHE A 225 3.61 13.31 18.13
CA PHE A 225 4.39 12.26 17.47
C PHE A 225 3.71 11.79 16.18
N HIS A 226 2.40 11.59 16.21
CA HIS A 226 1.65 11.18 15.03
C HIS A 226 1.71 12.28 13.94
N SER A 227 1.54 13.56 14.29
CA SER A 227 1.75 14.67 13.35
C SER A 227 3.14 14.65 12.71
N LYS A 228 4.19 14.49 13.53
CA LYS A 228 5.59 14.41 13.05
C LYS A 228 5.82 13.22 12.12
N HIS A 229 5.24 12.06 12.43
CA HIS A 229 5.32 10.87 11.58
C HIS A 229 4.65 11.10 10.22
N ILE A 230 3.44 11.69 10.21
CA ILE A 230 2.72 12.00 8.97
C ILE A 230 3.51 13.00 8.13
N LEU A 231 4.01 14.08 8.74
CA LEU A 231 4.79 15.09 8.03
C LEU A 231 6.03 14.48 7.38
N ARG A 232 6.74 13.61 8.10
CA ARG A 232 7.90 12.88 7.55
C ARG A 232 7.52 12.04 6.34
N HIS A 233 6.44 11.28 6.43
CA HIS A 233 5.97 10.48 5.30
C HIS A 233 5.58 11.37 4.10
N LEU A 234 4.85 12.47 4.32
CA LEU A 234 4.49 13.41 3.26
C LEU A 234 5.73 14.01 2.59
N ARG A 235 6.71 14.45 3.38
CA ARG A 235 7.98 15.01 2.88
C ARG A 235 8.71 14.00 2.01
N ASP A 236 8.90 12.78 2.51
CA ASP A 236 9.65 11.73 1.82
C ASP A 236 8.93 11.28 0.54
N SER A 237 7.59 11.17 0.57
CA SER A 237 6.77 10.84 -0.60
C SER A 237 6.80 11.95 -1.65
N HIS A 238 6.68 13.21 -1.23
CA HIS A 238 6.83 14.37 -2.11
C HIS A 238 8.22 14.38 -2.78
N GLN A 239 9.28 14.20 -1.99
CA GLN A 239 10.65 14.15 -2.49
C GLN A 239 10.85 13.00 -3.49
N LEU A 240 10.31 11.81 -3.19
CA LEU A 240 10.35 10.67 -4.11
C LEU A 240 9.64 10.99 -5.43
N HIS A 241 8.45 11.58 -5.39
CA HIS A 241 7.72 11.98 -6.59
C HIS A 241 8.50 13.03 -7.40
N MET A 242 9.03 14.08 -6.76
CA MET A 242 9.84 15.09 -7.44
C MET A 242 11.08 14.50 -8.11
N ASN A 243 11.76 13.56 -7.44
CA ASN A 243 12.94 12.91 -7.97
C ASN A 243 12.66 11.92 -9.12
N THR A 244 11.42 11.46 -9.25
CA THR A 244 11.06 10.41 -10.23
C THR A 244 10.15 10.89 -11.35
N ARG A 245 9.51 12.05 -11.23
CA ARG A 245 8.52 12.56 -12.21
C ARG A 245 9.04 12.62 -13.65
N ASP A 246 10.29 13.01 -13.86
CA ASP A 246 10.85 13.15 -15.22
C ASP A 246 11.09 11.77 -15.84
N ALA A 247 11.60 10.83 -15.05
CA ALA A 247 11.76 9.43 -15.46
C ALA A 247 10.40 8.77 -15.76
N VAL A 248 9.37 9.05 -14.95
CA VAL A 248 8.00 8.58 -15.18
C VAL A 248 7.44 9.14 -16.49
N SER A 249 7.60 10.44 -16.74
CA SER A 249 7.17 11.07 -17.99
C SER A 249 7.83 10.41 -19.21
N TYR A 250 9.13 10.17 -19.13
CA TYR A 250 9.86 9.50 -20.21
C TYR A 250 9.43 8.04 -20.41
N ILE A 251 9.18 7.29 -19.32
CA ILE A 251 8.60 5.94 -19.39
C ILE A 251 7.29 5.96 -20.18
N GLN A 252 6.39 6.87 -19.83
CA GLN A 252 5.08 6.98 -20.48
C GLN A 252 5.22 7.28 -21.97
N GLN A 253 6.14 8.16 -22.35
CA GLN A 253 6.43 8.45 -23.77
C GLN A 253 6.91 7.18 -24.51
N LEU A 254 7.79 6.39 -23.91
CA LEU A 254 8.29 5.17 -24.54
C LEU A 254 7.26 4.05 -24.63
N GLU A 255 6.39 3.92 -23.63
CA GLU A 255 5.24 3.02 -23.67
C GLU A 255 4.32 3.38 -24.84
N ASN A 256 4.05 4.68 -25.05
CA ASN A 256 3.24 5.16 -26.18
C ASN A 256 3.90 4.91 -27.54
N MET A 257 5.23 4.89 -27.59
CA MET A 257 6.03 4.64 -28.80
C MET A 257 6.39 3.16 -29.00
N GLY A 258 5.92 2.24 -28.15
CA GLY A 258 6.19 0.79 -28.24
C GLY A 258 7.66 0.38 -28.00
N SER A 259 8.48 1.24 -27.39
CA SER A 259 9.95 1.09 -27.33
C SER A 259 10.49 0.81 -25.91
N ILE A 260 9.78 0.00 -25.12
CA ILE A 260 10.09 -0.25 -23.70
C ILE A 260 11.41 -1.03 -23.51
N THR A 261 11.82 -1.85 -24.48
CA THR A 261 13.07 -2.64 -24.42
C THR A 261 14.33 -1.76 -24.39
N THR A 262 14.33 -0.65 -25.11
CA THR A 262 15.44 0.33 -25.16
C THR A 262 15.60 1.11 -23.84
N PHE A 263 14.53 1.18 -23.05
CA PHE A 263 14.53 1.87 -21.76
C PHE A 263 15.19 1.05 -20.65
N LEU A 264 14.99 -0.27 -20.63
CA LEU A 264 15.58 -1.14 -19.59
C LEU A 264 17.10 -1.12 -19.63
N THR A 265 17.70 -0.99 -20.82
CA THR A 265 19.13 -0.74 -21.01
C THR A 265 19.53 0.67 -20.57
N TYR A 266 18.76 1.71 -20.91
CA TYR A 266 19.06 3.09 -20.51
C TYR A 266 18.95 3.33 -19.00
N LEU A 267 17.94 2.78 -18.31
CA LEU A 267 17.84 2.87 -16.85
C LEU A 267 18.97 2.16 -16.13
N SER A 268 19.44 1.03 -16.66
CA SER A 268 20.61 0.35 -16.08
C SER A 268 21.83 1.27 -16.09
N TYR A 269 21.97 2.11 -17.13
CA TYR A 269 23.02 3.11 -17.29
C TYR A 269 22.80 4.36 -16.41
N PHE A 270 21.60 4.95 -16.43
CA PHE A 270 21.26 6.13 -15.62
C PHE A 270 21.37 5.87 -14.10
N CYS A 271 21.06 4.64 -13.65
CA CYS A 271 21.20 4.28 -12.24
C CYS A 271 22.66 3.99 -11.83
N LEU A 272 23.54 3.66 -12.77
CA LEU A 272 24.99 3.66 -12.56
C LEU A 272 25.49 5.09 -12.33
N GLU A 273 24.92 6.06 -13.03
CA GLU A 273 25.18 7.49 -12.89
C GLU A 273 24.65 8.05 -11.55
N LEU A 274 23.41 7.70 -11.16
CA LEU A 274 22.83 8.07 -9.86
C LEU A 274 23.55 7.40 -8.67
N LYS A 275 24.09 6.19 -8.80
CA LYS A 275 24.95 5.59 -7.76
C LYS A 275 26.22 6.42 -7.53
N SER A 276 26.73 7.08 -8.58
CA SER A 276 27.84 8.04 -8.47
C SER A 276 27.40 9.36 -7.81
N SER A 277 26.15 9.78 -8.04
CA SER A 277 25.54 10.95 -7.38
C SER A 277 25.05 10.69 -5.95
N CYS A 278 24.89 9.43 -5.53
CA CYS A 278 24.47 9.06 -4.17
C CYS A 278 25.56 9.23 -3.10
N LEU A 279 26.74 9.77 -3.44
CA LEU A 279 27.61 10.44 -2.48
C LEU A 279 26.97 11.78 -2.09
N PHE A 280 25.98 11.71 -1.19
CA PHE A 280 25.52 12.79 -0.31
C PHE A 280 25.70 14.21 -0.87
N THR A 281 25.12 14.52 -2.03
CA THR A 281 25.02 15.91 -2.48
C THR A 281 23.83 16.53 -1.79
N ARG A 282 24.13 17.17 -0.65
CA ARG A 282 23.32 18.21 -0.03
C ARG A 282 23.11 19.31 -1.08
N MET A 283 22.02 19.24 -1.84
CA MET A 283 21.57 20.34 -2.68
C MET A 283 20.93 21.43 -1.80
N PRO A 284 21.11 22.71 -2.15
CA PRO A 284 20.82 23.82 -1.26
C PRO A 284 19.32 23.93 -1.03
N GLU A 285 18.97 24.29 0.20
CA GLU A 285 17.63 24.61 0.67
C GLU A 285 16.98 25.67 -0.24
N SER A 286 16.24 25.24 -1.24
CA SER A 286 15.14 26.05 -1.77
C SER A 286 14.00 25.93 -0.76
N GLU A 287 13.92 26.96 0.08
CA GLU A 287 13.08 27.12 1.25
C GLU A 287 11.61 26.79 0.99
N LEU A 288 11.24 25.53 1.22
CA LEU A 288 9.97 25.26 1.87
C LEU A 288 10.16 25.77 3.31
N TRP A 289 9.72 26.99 3.60
CA TRP A 289 9.84 27.60 4.93
C TRP A 289 9.15 26.71 5.97
N LEU A 290 9.94 25.83 6.58
CA LEU A 290 9.62 25.00 7.72
C LEU A 290 9.79 25.89 8.94
N ASP A 291 8.68 26.43 9.42
CA ASP A 291 8.61 26.97 10.77
C ASP A 291 8.60 25.77 11.73
N GLU A 292 9.77 25.19 11.98
CA GLU A 292 9.96 24.30 13.12
C GLU A 292 9.92 25.17 14.36
N SER A 293 8.74 25.28 14.98
CA SER A 293 8.63 25.80 16.33
C SER A 293 9.43 24.87 17.25
N GLU A 294 10.60 25.33 17.69
CA GLU A 294 11.42 24.68 18.71
C GLU A 294 10.72 24.75 20.07
N GLU A 295 9.63 24.00 20.24
CA GLU A 295 9.08 23.69 21.54
C GLU A 295 9.47 22.26 21.92
N LEU A 296 10.20 22.13 23.02
CA LEU A 296 10.70 20.86 23.56
C LEU A 296 9.53 20.10 24.19
N PHE A 297 8.78 19.35 23.38
CA PHE A 297 7.68 18.53 23.88
C PHE A 297 8.23 17.36 24.72
N VAL A 298 7.84 17.32 25.99
CA VAL A 298 8.10 16.17 26.87
C VAL A 298 7.02 15.12 26.56
N ASP A 299 7.40 14.10 25.79
CA ASP A 299 6.48 13.07 25.32
C ASP A 299 5.95 12.18 26.46
N ASP A 300 4.65 11.85 26.44
CA ASP A 300 4.07 10.80 27.27
C ASP A 300 4.40 9.42 26.67
N PRO A 301 5.14 8.55 27.36
CA PRO A 301 5.51 7.21 26.87
C PRO A 301 4.29 6.30 26.58
N ALA A 302 3.10 6.62 27.09
CA ALA A 302 1.87 5.91 26.75
C ALA A 302 1.45 6.13 25.28
N GLU A 303 1.76 7.28 24.67
CA GLU A 303 1.37 7.61 23.30
C GLU A 303 2.18 6.86 22.23
N VAL A 304 3.42 6.44 22.57
CA VAL A 304 4.35 5.73 21.68
C VAL A 304 3.86 4.32 21.32
N SER A 305 3.18 3.65 22.25
CA SER A 305 2.71 2.26 22.07
C SER A 305 1.54 2.13 21.09
N TRP A 306 0.74 3.18 20.90
CA TRP A 306 -0.42 3.18 20.00
C TRP A 306 -0.08 3.42 18.53
N LEU A 307 1.12 3.94 18.23
CA LEU A 307 1.55 4.18 16.84
C LEU A 307 1.78 2.88 16.06
N ALA A 308 2.11 1.79 16.76
CA ALA A 308 2.18 0.45 16.19
C ALA A 308 0.80 -0.05 15.72
N GLU A 309 -0.29 0.39 16.35
CA GLU A 309 -1.66 0.11 15.88
C GLU A 309 -2.06 1.01 14.70
N LEU A 310 -1.41 2.16 14.54
CA LEU A 310 -1.78 3.21 13.58
C LEU A 310 -1.18 2.99 12.17
N LEU A 311 -0.10 2.23 12.08
CA LEU A 311 0.37 1.63 10.82
C LEU A 311 -0.63 0.63 10.23
N HIS A 312 -1.69 0.31 10.95
CA HIS A 312 -2.83 -0.47 10.45
C HIS A 312 -4.01 0.45 10.16
N GLY A 313 -4.16 0.79 8.88
CA GLY A 313 -5.49 0.94 8.29
C GLY A 313 -6.34 -0.25 8.73
N VAL A 314 -7.52 0.04 9.24
CA VAL A 314 -8.34 -0.91 10.01
C VAL A 314 -8.55 -2.23 9.29
N SER A 315 -8.14 -3.31 9.95
CA SER A 315 -8.56 -4.67 9.65
C SER A 315 -9.57 -5.06 10.73
N VAL A 316 -10.84 -5.16 10.37
CA VAL A 316 -11.84 -5.88 11.18
C VAL A 316 -11.79 -7.34 10.71
N ASP A 317 -11.34 -8.20 11.62
CA ASP A 317 -11.43 -9.67 11.66
C ASP A 317 -11.59 -10.47 10.35
N ALA A 318 -10.53 -11.17 9.96
CA ALA A 318 -10.61 -12.48 9.29
C ALA A 318 -9.30 -13.28 9.50
N PRO A 319 -9.34 -14.61 9.70
CA PRO A 319 -8.16 -15.40 10.03
C PRO A 319 -7.22 -15.54 8.81
N LEU A 320 -5.92 -15.51 9.08
CA LEU A 320 -4.87 -15.84 8.12
C LEU A 320 -4.94 -17.34 7.78
N MET A 321 -5.45 -17.68 6.60
CA MET A 321 -5.22 -18.99 6.00
C MET A 321 -3.89 -18.94 5.24
N LEU A 322 -2.92 -19.74 5.69
CA LEU A 322 -1.71 -20.03 4.94
C LEU A 322 -2.08 -20.97 3.78
N PRO A 323 -1.58 -20.74 2.54
CA PRO A 323 -1.81 -21.67 1.46
C PRO A 323 -0.94 -22.92 1.67
N SER A 324 -1.56 -24.03 2.06
CA SER A 324 -0.96 -25.35 1.98
C SER A 324 -0.86 -25.76 0.50
N PHE A 325 0.32 -25.66 -0.08
CA PHE A 325 0.65 -26.36 -1.32
C PHE A 325 0.98 -27.81 -0.97
N CYS A 326 0.14 -28.75 -1.44
CA CYS A 326 0.50 -30.13 -1.80
C CYS A 326 -0.74 -30.82 -2.38
N TRP A 327 -0.88 -30.80 -3.72
CA TRP A 327 -1.76 -31.72 -4.42
C TRP A 327 -0.94 -32.93 -4.85
N ALA A 328 -0.97 -34.00 -4.04
CA ALA A 328 -0.61 -35.34 -4.47
C ALA A 328 -1.92 -36.08 -4.77
N GLY A 329 -2.25 -36.21 -6.05
CA GLY A 329 -3.33 -37.08 -6.50
C GLY A 329 -2.80 -38.49 -6.66
N GLU A 330 -3.03 -39.35 -5.68
CA GLU A 330 -3.00 -40.80 -5.87
C GLU A 330 -4.43 -41.33 -5.79
N SER A 331 -4.92 -41.78 -6.95
CA SER A 331 -6.11 -42.62 -7.04
C SER A 331 -5.81 -43.99 -6.46
N LYS A 332 -6.61 -44.46 -5.50
CA LYS A 332 -6.95 -45.88 -5.37
C LYS A 332 -8.31 -46.04 -4.69
N ASN A 333 -9.19 -46.69 -5.43
CA ASN A 333 -10.49 -47.21 -4.99
C ASN A 333 -10.29 -48.16 -3.79
N HIS A 334 -11.16 -48.05 -2.78
CA HIS A 334 -11.77 -49.23 -2.17
C HIS A 334 -13.10 -48.86 -1.52
N TYR A 335 -14.13 -49.61 -1.91
CA TYR A 335 -15.39 -49.76 -1.19
C TYR A 335 -15.12 -50.28 0.23
N ASP A 336 -15.79 -49.74 1.24
CA ASP A 336 -16.60 -50.58 2.12
C ASP A 336 -17.66 -49.81 2.92
N HIS A 337 -18.73 -50.54 3.23
CA HIS A 337 -19.94 -50.12 3.92
C HIS A 337 -19.74 -49.94 5.44
N SER A 338 -20.36 -48.92 6.03
CA SER A 338 -21.08 -49.06 7.30
C SER A 338 -21.88 -47.80 7.66
N LYS A 339 -23.20 -47.99 7.82
CA LYS A 339 -24.15 -47.07 8.46
C LYS A 339 -23.76 -46.79 9.92
N ILE A 340 -24.15 -45.63 10.47
CA ILE A 340 -25.12 -45.51 11.59
C ILE A 340 -25.46 -44.04 11.84
N THR A 341 -26.75 -43.84 12.13
CA THR A 341 -27.51 -42.64 12.47
C THR A 341 -27.38 -42.30 13.96
N VAL A 342 -27.16 -41.04 14.32
CA VAL A 342 -28.06 -40.05 14.99
C VAL A 342 -27.36 -38.71 14.94
#